data_AF-A0A8J3PNF9-F1
#
_entry.id   AF-A0A8J3PNF9-F1
#
_cell.length_a   1.000
_cell.length_b   1.000
_cell.length_c   1.000
_cell.angle_alpha   90.00
_cell.angle_beta   90.00
_cell.angle_gamma   90.00
#
_symmetry.space_group_name_H-M   'P 1'
#
loop_
_entity.id
_entity.type
_entity.pdbx_description
1 polymer ?
#
loop_
_entity_poly.entity_id
_entity_poly.type
_entity_poly.pdbx_seq_one_letter_code
_entity_poly.pdbx_strand_id
1 'polypeptide(L)'
;MRYANLALRFALELAGLAAFGYWGFVAGSGLQLKVLLGLGTPVVAAVLWGLFAAPKAAVPMPGAAKLVFELLWFGAAAAALAFAGRLWLAAALVALYAVNRVLMYVWHQ
;
A
#
# COMPACT_ATOMS: atom_id res chain seq x y z
N MET A 1 20.93 -1.97 10.01
CA MET A 1 19.55 -2.53 10.12
C MET A 1 18.46 -1.49 9.93
N ARG A 2 18.48 -0.34 10.64
CA ARG A 2 17.45 0.72 10.53
C ARG A 2 17.19 1.25 9.10
N TYR A 3 18.23 1.53 8.33
CA TYR A 3 18.08 2.00 6.94
C TYR A 3 17.45 0.96 6.01
N ALA A 4 17.72 -0.34 6.25
CA ALA A 4 17.12 -1.41 5.46
C ALA A 4 15.61 -1.55 5.73
N ASN A 5 15.18 -1.41 6.99
CA ASN A 5 13.75 -1.40 7.33
C ASN A 5 13.01 -0.20 6.73
N LEU A 6 13.64 0.98 6.73
CA LEU A 6 13.07 2.18 6.10
C LEU A 6 12.99 2.03 4.58
N ALA A 7 14.02 1.48 3.94
CA ALA A 7 14.01 1.19 2.51
C ALA A 7 12.94 0.16 2.14
N LEU A 8 12.81 -0.92 2.93
CA LEU A 8 11.76 -1.91 2.76
C LEU A 8 10.37 -1.30 2.91
N ARG A 9 10.20 -0.41 3.90
CA ARG A 9 8.94 0.30 4.11
C ARG A 9 8.59 1.21 2.93
N PHE A 10 9.55 1.96 2.42
CA PHE A 10 9.35 2.77 1.22
C PHE A 10 9.03 1.91 -0.02
N ALA A 11 9.70 0.77 -0.18
CA ALA A 11 9.41 -0.17 -1.27
C ALA A 11 7.99 -0.76 -1.16
N LEU A 12 7.53 -1.07 0.06
CA LEU A 12 6.15 -1.51 0.32
C LEU A 12 5.13 -0.42 -0.04
N GLU A 13 5.39 0.84 0.33
CA GLU A 13 4.55 1.98 -0.04
C GLU A 13 4.40 2.10 -1.56
N LEU A 14 5.52 2.04 -2.27
CA LEU A 14 5.54 2.09 -3.73
C LEU A 14 4.84 0.88 -4.36
N ALA A 15 5.02 -0.31 -3.79
CA ALA A 15 4.35 -1.52 -4.25
C ALA A 15 2.84 -1.46 -4.05
N GLY A 16 2.37 -0.88 -2.95
CA GLY A 16 0.94 -0.63 -2.70
C GLY A 16 0.34 0.31 -3.74
N LEU A 17 1.02 1.43 -4.04
CA LEU A 17 0.58 2.37 -5.09
C LEU A 17 0.56 1.71 -6.48
N ALA A 18 1.59 0.93 -6.80
CA ALA A 18 1.68 0.20 -8.05
C ALA A 18 0.56 -0.85 -8.18
N ALA A 19 0.21 -1.55 -7.08
CA ALA A 19 -0.90 -2.50 -7.04
C ALA A 19 -2.24 -1.83 -7.33
N PHE A 20 -2.52 -0.68 -6.71
CA PHE A 20 -3.74 0.08 -6.97
C PHE A 20 -3.83 0.60 -8.40
N GLY A 21 -2.72 1.14 -8.94
CA GLY A 21 -2.64 1.57 -10.34
C GLY A 21 -2.87 0.40 -11.30
N TYR A 22 -2.17 -0.71 -11.10
CA TYR A 22 -2.29 -1.90 -11.94
C TYR A 22 -3.72 -2.44 -11.95
N TRP A 23 -4.35 -2.58 -10.78
CA TRP A 23 -5.75 -2.98 -10.70
C TRP A 23 -6.68 -1.98 -11.40
N GLY A 24 -6.46 -0.67 -11.25
CA GLY A 24 -7.25 0.36 -11.94
C GLY A 24 -7.20 0.23 -13.47
N PHE A 25 -6.04 -0.12 -14.04
CA PHE A 25 -5.90 -0.38 -15.47
C PHE A 25 -6.50 -1.71 -15.93
N VAL A 26 -6.54 -2.72 -15.04
CA VAL A 26 -7.10 -4.06 -15.33
C VAL A 26 -8.62 -4.08 -15.18
N ALA A 27 -9.17 -3.36 -14.19
CA ALA A 27 -10.60 -3.36 -13.88
C ALA A 27 -11.46 -2.53 -14.85
N GLY A 28 -10.88 -1.52 -15.51
CA GLY A 28 -11.62 -0.66 -16.43
C GLY A 28 -12.02 -1.36 -17.73
N SER A 29 -13.31 -1.35 -18.08
CA SER A 29 -13.80 -1.71 -19.42
C SER A 29 -13.82 -0.45 -20.31
N GLY A 30 -13.01 -0.46 -21.37
CA GLY A 30 -12.85 0.69 -22.27
C GLY A 30 -11.73 1.67 -21.86
N LEU A 31 -11.17 2.38 -22.84
CA LEU A 31 -9.98 3.24 -22.67
C LEU A 31 -10.19 4.34 -21.62
N GLN A 32 -11.37 4.96 -21.60
CA GLN A 32 -11.71 6.06 -20.68
C GLN A 32 -11.74 5.59 -19.23
N LEU A 33 -12.44 4.49 -18.93
CA LEU A 33 -12.50 3.93 -17.58
C LEU A 33 -11.12 3.43 -17.12
N LYS A 34 -10.32 2.84 -18.01
CA LYS A 34 -8.95 2.40 -17.69
C LYS A 34 -8.05 3.55 -17.31
N VAL A 35 -8.13 4.68 -18.01
CA VAL A 35 -7.33 5.86 -17.69
C VAL A 35 -7.83 6.49 -16.39
N LEU A 36 -9.15 6.62 -16.21
CA LEU A 36 -9.73 7.21 -15.02
C LEU A 36 -9.42 6.39 -13.76
N LEU A 37 -9.62 5.07 -13.80
CA LEU A 37 -9.30 4.19 -12.67
C LEU A 37 -7.79 3.99 -12.56
N GLY A 38 -7.06 3.73 -13.64
CA GLY A 38 -5.61 3.51 -13.63
C GLY A 38 -4.80 4.69 -13.08
N LEU A 39 -5.24 5.93 -13.30
CA LEU A 39 -4.59 7.13 -12.74
C LEU A 39 -5.29 7.64 -11.48
N GLY A 40 -6.62 7.61 -11.43
CA GLY A 40 -7.39 8.11 -10.29
C GLY A 40 -7.13 7.30 -9.03
N THR A 41 -7.08 5.97 -9.13
CA THR A 41 -6.85 5.09 -7.97
C THR A 41 -5.49 5.35 -7.30
N PRO A 42 -4.34 5.39 -8.02
CA PRO A 42 -3.06 5.70 -7.38
C PRO A 42 -2.96 7.14 -6.89
N VAL A 43 -3.63 8.12 -7.52
CA VAL A 43 -3.67 9.51 -7.02
C VAL A 43 -4.43 9.59 -5.70
N VAL A 44 -5.64 9.03 -5.64
CA VAL A 44 -6.43 8.95 -4.40
C VAL A 44 -5.63 8.20 -3.33
N ALA A 45 -4.95 7.14 -3.73
CA ALA A 45 -4.12 6.39 -2.81
C ALA A 45 -2.95 7.23 -2.27
N ALA A 46 -2.21 7.94 -3.12
CA ALA A 46 -1.13 8.81 -2.69
C ALA A 46 -1.62 9.90 -1.70
N VAL A 47 -2.81 10.46 -1.94
CA VAL A 47 -3.42 11.47 -1.05
C VAL A 47 -3.78 10.86 0.31
N LEU A 48 -4.48 9.72 0.33
CA LEU A 48 -4.87 9.06 1.59
C LEU A 48 -3.64 8.64 2.41
N TRP A 49 -2.61 8.12 1.75
CA TRP A 49 -1.36 7.77 2.41
C TRP A 49 -0.65 9.00 2.99
N GLY A 50 -0.54 10.07 2.20
CA GLY A 50 0.01 11.36 2.62
C GLY A 50 -0.73 11.98 3.80
N LEU A 51 -2.05 11.77 3.88
CA LEU A 51 -2.90 12.34 4.91
C LEU A 51 -2.78 11.60 6.25
N PHE A 52 -2.71 10.26 6.24
CA PHE A 52 -2.87 9.44 7.44
C PHE A 52 -1.63 8.60 7.83
N ALA A 53 -0.84 8.14 6.87
CA ALA A 53 0.23 7.16 7.11
C ALA A 53 1.65 7.72 6.98
N ALA A 54 1.82 8.80 6.23
CA ALA A 54 3.11 9.43 5.99
C ALA A 54 3.83 9.85 7.29
N PRO A 55 5.17 9.88 7.31
CA PRO A 55 5.93 10.37 8.46
C PRO A 55 5.57 11.79 8.88
N LYS A 56 5.19 12.62 7.90
CA LYS A 56 4.64 13.98 8.09
C LYS A 56 3.14 14.02 7.76
N ALA A 57 2.40 12.97 8.15
CA ALA A 57 0.96 12.91 7.96
C ALA A 57 0.29 14.16 8.52
N ALA A 58 -0.58 14.78 7.72
CA ALA A 58 -1.30 15.99 8.15
C ALA A 58 -2.28 15.68 9.29
N VAL A 59 -2.78 14.43 9.36
CA VAL A 59 -3.57 13.91 10.48
C VAL A 59 -2.77 12.81 11.18
N PRO A 60 -2.00 13.13 12.24
CA PRO A 60 -1.25 12.12 12.97
C PRO A 60 -2.20 11.16 13.68
N MET A 61 -2.10 9.88 13.37
CA MET A 61 -2.88 8.82 14.01
C MET A 61 -2.11 8.17 15.18
N PRO A 62 -2.78 7.83 16.30
CA PRO A 62 -2.17 7.04 17.35
C PRO A 62 -1.78 5.65 16.84
N GLY A 63 -0.75 5.04 17.43
CA GLY A 63 -0.08 3.86 16.89
C GLY A 63 -0.99 2.68 16.52
N ALA A 64 -2.06 2.45 17.29
CA ALA A 64 -3.06 1.42 17.00
C ALA A 64 -3.92 1.76 15.77
N ALA A 65 -4.39 3.01 15.65
CA ALA A 65 -5.18 3.46 14.50
C ALA A 65 -4.35 3.43 13.21
N LYS A 66 -3.07 3.82 13.30
CA LYS A 66 -2.13 3.71 12.18
C LYS A 66 -1.94 2.27 11.72
N LEU A 67 -1.84 1.33 12.67
CA LEU A 67 -1.72 -0.10 12.36
C LEU A 67 -2.98 -0.63 11.63
N VAL A 68 -4.18 -0.25 12.08
CA VAL A 68 -5.43 -0.62 11.40
C VAL A 68 -5.48 -0.04 9.99
N PHE A 69 -5.10 1.23 9.81
CA PHE A 69 -5.01 1.85 8.50
C PHE A 69 -4.02 1.12 7.59
N GLU A 70 -2.81 0.82 8.05
CA GLU A 70 -1.80 0.07 7.30
C GLU A 70 -2.32 -1.33 6.90
N LEU A 71 -3.00 -2.04 7.80
CA LEU A 71 -3.62 -3.34 7.51
C LEU A 71 -4.70 -3.26 6.43
N LEU A 72 -5.61 -2.30 6.54
CA LEU A 72 -6.64 -2.07 5.53
C LEU A 72 -6.02 -1.67 4.19
N TRP A 73 -4.96 -0.86 4.23
CA TRP A 73 -4.24 -0.40 3.06
C TRP A 73 -3.58 -1.54 2.29
N PHE A 74 -2.70 -2.28 2.95
CA PHE A 74 -1.98 -3.38 2.33
C PHE A 74 -2.90 -4.57 2.02
N GLY A 75 -3.96 -4.77 2.82
CA GLY A 75 -5.03 -5.72 2.53
C GLY A 75 -5.79 -5.35 1.25
N ALA A 76 -6.16 -4.08 1.07
CA ALA A 76 -6.80 -3.61 -0.15
C ALA A 76 -5.87 -3.71 -1.37
N ALA A 77 -4.59 -3.38 -1.23
CA ALA A 77 -3.59 -3.53 -2.30
C ALA A 77 -3.41 -5.01 -2.70
N ALA A 78 -3.39 -5.92 -1.72
CA ALA A 78 -3.32 -7.36 -1.96
C ALA A 78 -4.60 -7.88 -2.65
N ALA A 79 -5.77 -7.43 -2.21
CA ALA A 79 -7.05 -7.76 -2.86
C ALA A 79 -7.08 -7.25 -4.31
N ALA A 80 -6.59 -6.03 -4.56
CA ALA A 80 -6.46 -5.46 -5.90
C ALA A 80 -5.57 -6.32 -6.81
N LEU A 81 -4.41 -6.77 -6.31
CA LEU A 81 -3.55 -7.70 -7.06
C LEU A 81 -4.21 -9.07 -7.28
N ALA A 82 -4.93 -9.60 -6.29
CA ALA A 82 -5.64 -10.87 -6.40
C ALA A 82 -6.74 -10.81 -7.47
N PHE A 83 -7.56 -9.75 -7.46
CA PHE A 83 -8.58 -9.51 -8.49
C PHE A 83 -7.97 -9.29 -9.88
N ALA A 84 -6.75 -8.76 -9.95
CA ALA A 84 -6.00 -8.64 -11.19
C ALA A 84 -5.28 -9.95 -11.61
N GLY A 85 -5.56 -11.07 -10.94
CA GLY A 85 -5.02 -12.41 -11.26
C GLY A 85 -3.59 -12.66 -10.76
N ARG A 86 -3.03 -11.77 -9.95
CA ARG A 86 -1.63 -11.80 -9.49
C ARG A 86 -1.52 -12.25 -8.03
N LEU A 87 -2.07 -13.42 -7.71
CA LEU A 87 -2.08 -13.98 -6.35
C LEU A 87 -0.68 -14.07 -5.70
N TRP A 88 0.34 -14.44 -6.48
CA TRP A 88 1.72 -14.50 -5.97
C TRP A 88 2.23 -13.14 -5.49
N LEU A 89 1.96 -12.06 -6.24
CA LEU A 89 2.35 -10.70 -5.84
C LEU A 89 1.56 -10.22 -4.63
N ALA A 90 0.27 -10.57 -4.54
CA ALA A 90 -0.56 -10.27 -3.38
C ALA A 90 0.02 -10.92 -2.10
N ALA A 91 0.36 -12.21 -2.18
CA ALA A 91 0.96 -12.95 -1.05
C ALA A 91 2.33 -12.37 -0.66
N ALA A 92 3.18 -12.06 -1.65
CA ALA A 92 4.49 -11.45 -1.40
C ALA A 92 4.37 -10.08 -0.71
N LEU A 93 3.42 -9.23 -1.15
CA LEU A 93 3.18 -7.92 -0.55
C LEU A 93 2.77 -8.02 0.92
N VAL A 94 1.81 -8.91 1.23
CA VAL A 94 1.34 -9.12 2.62
C VAL A 94 2.45 -9.70 3.49
N ALA A 95 3.21 -10.68 2.98
CA ALA A 95 4.32 -11.28 3.71
C ALA A 95 5.41 -10.26 4.03
N LEU A 96 5.82 -9.45 3.03
CA LEU A 96 6.83 -8.41 3.23
C LEU A 96 6.34 -7.32 4.21
N TYR A 97 5.07 -6.93 4.14
CA TYR A 97 4.48 -6.02 5.11
C TYR A 97 4.50 -6.59 6.53
N ALA A 98 4.09 -7.85 6.71
CA ALA A 98 4.11 -8.51 8.03
C ALA A 98 5.53 -8.57 8.61
N VAL A 99 6.53 -8.95 7.80
CA VAL A 99 7.93 -8.96 8.22
C VAL A 99 8.39 -7.56 8.61
N ASN A 100 8.16 -6.55 7.76
CA ASN A 100 8.53 -5.17 8.07
C ASN A 100 7.90 -4.69 9.39
N ARG A 101 6.62 -5.00 9.61
CA ARG A 101 5.89 -4.60 10.81
C ARG A 101 6.43 -5.26 12.08
N VAL A 102 6.73 -6.55 12.02
CA VAL A 102 7.35 -7.27 13.15
C VAL A 102 8.72 -6.70 13.47
N LEU A 103 9.54 -6.42 12.46
CA LEU A 103 10.86 -5.83 12.65
C LEU A 103 10.78 -4.42 13.26
N MET A 104 9.83 -3.60 12.83
CA MET A 104 9.59 -2.27 13.40
C MET A 104 9.18 -2.38 14.88
N TYR A 105 8.29 -3.30 15.22
CA TYR A 105 7.85 -3.53 16.60
C TYR A 105 8.99 -4.02 17.50
N VAL A 106 9.76 -5.03 17.06
CA VAL A 106 10.86 -5.61 17.84
C VAL A 106 11.98 -4.60 18.07
N TRP A 107 12.28 -3.74 17.10
CA TRP A 107 13.36 -2.75 17.22
C TRP A 107 12.91 -1.37 17.72
N HIS A 108 11.64 -1.21 18.15
CA HIS A 108 11.08 0.08 18.59
C HIS A 108 11.35 1.21 17.56
N GLN A 109 11.20 0.90 16.27
CA GLN A 109 11.31 1.85 15.16
C GLN A 109 9.93 2.32 14.71
#